data_AF-A0AAU1Z4K4-F1
#
_entry.id   AF-A0AAU1Z4K4-F1
#
_cell.length_a   1.000
_cell.length_b   1.000
_cell.length_c   1.000
_cell.angle_alpha   90.00
_cell.angle_beta   90.00
_cell.angle_gamma   90.00
#
_symmetry.space_group_name_H-M   'P 1'
#
loop_
_entity.id
_entity.type
_entity.pdbx_description
1 polymer ?
#
loop_
_entity_poly.entity_id
_entity_poly.type
_entity_poly.pdbx_seq_one_letter_code
_entity_poly.pdbx_strand_id
1 'polypeptide(L)'
;MISHPVEGAIFALQKRALATCDTYQLDRIDRALDELLRNPSDASTPAPFRVRSAMGHAYEALERRKTIAPSISLGEEHADHGAMDHGYPVVEIVEWLRAEPGISHAQRVVLQALAHGDDAETLADRQGLPVPRAREQISRARRHARQLWAASAGAA
;
A
#
# COMPACT_ATOMS: atom_id res chain seq x y z
N MET A 1 25.04 -11.00 -22.63
CA MET A 1 24.20 -10.50 -23.74
C MET A 1 22.97 -11.38 -23.79
N ILE A 2 21.77 -10.79 -23.76
CA ILE A 2 20.51 -11.54 -23.81
C ILE A 2 20.17 -11.78 -25.28
N SER A 3 19.65 -12.97 -25.61
CA SER A 3 19.24 -13.28 -26.98
C SER A 3 17.94 -12.54 -27.32
N HIS A 4 17.78 -12.15 -28.59
CA HIS A 4 16.56 -11.48 -29.05
C HIS A 4 15.26 -12.27 -28.74
N PRO A 5 15.22 -13.62 -28.85
CA PRO A 5 14.06 -14.39 -28.40
C PRO A 5 13.77 -14.31 -26.90
N VAL A 6 14.80 -14.23 -26.05
CA VAL A 6 14.63 -14.07 -24.60
C VAL A 6 14.16 -12.66 -24.26
N GLU A 7 14.75 -11.63 -24.87
CA GLU A 7 14.29 -10.24 -24.70
C GLU A 7 12.82 -10.07 -25.10
N GLY A 8 12.41 -10.64 -26.24
CA GLY A 8 11.02 -10.61 -26.68
C GLY A 8 10.07 -11.33 -25.70
N ALA A 9 10.51 -12.41 -25.07
CA ALA A 9 9.73 -13.13 -24.07
C ALA A 9 9.58 -12.32 -22.76
N ILE A 10 10.67 -11.67 -22.31
CA ILE A 10 10.68 -10.78 -21.15
C ILE A 10 9.71 -9.62 -21.36
N PHE A 11 9.81 -8.93 -22.49
CA PHE A 11 8.94 -7.80 -22.81
C PHE A 11 7.45 -8.19 -22.82
N ALA A 12 7.14 -9.35 -23.42
CA ALA A 12 5.76 -9.87 -23.44
C ALA A 12 5.22 -10.16 -22.04
N LEU A 13 6.05 -10.71 -21.14
CA LEU A 13 5.66 -10.98 -19.76
C LEU A 13 5.51 -9.70 -18.92
N GLN A 14 6.42 -8.75 -19.04
CA GLN A 14 6.33 -7.45 -18.37
C GLN A 14 5.06 -6.68 -18.78
N LYS A 15 4.72 -6.69 -20.08
CA LYS A 15 3.46 -6.09 -20.56
C LYS A 15 2.24 -6.77 -19.95
N ARG A 16 2.27 -8.10 -19.76
CA ARG A 16 1.18 -8.83 -19.10
C ARG A 16 1.09 -8.51 -17.61
N ALA A 17 2.22 -8.32 -16.93
CA ALA A 17 2.26 -7.92 -15.51
C ALA A 17 1.59 -6.56 -15.32
N LEU A 18 1.90 -5.58 -16.17
CA LEU A 18 1.29 -4.24 -16.12
C LEU A 18 -0.22 -4.26 -16.39
N ALA A 19 -0.73 -5.28 -17.07
CA ALA A 19 -2.14 -5.38 -17.44
C ALA A 19 -2.99 -6.19 -16.45
N THR A 20 -2.37 -6.83 -15.44
CA THR A 20 -3.09 -7.71 -14.50
C THR A 20 -3.06 -7.14 -13.08
N CYS A 21 -4.18 -7.27 -12.38
CA CYS A 21 -4.29 -6.98 -10.94
C CYS A 21 -4.40 -8.26 -10.11
N ASP A 22 -4.30 -9.44 -10.74
CA ASP A 22 -4.37 -10.72 -10.06
C ASP A 22 -3.00 -11.06 -9.47
N THR A 23 -2.91 -11.05 -8.14
CA THR A 23 -1.68 -11.32 -7.40
C THR A 23 -1.10 -12.70 -7.72
N TYR A 24 -1.93 -13.71 -7.97
CA TYR A 24 -1.45 -15.02 -8.39
C TYR A 24 -0.81 -14.98 -9.78
N GLN A 25 -1.36 -14.21 -10.72
CA GLN A 25 -0.76 -14.05 -12.04
C GLN A 25 0.54 -13.23 -11.99
N LEU A 26 0.61 -12.21 -11.13
CA LEU A 26 1.86 -11.46 -10.91
C LEU A 26 2.96 -12.38 -10.38
N ASP A 27 2.68 -13.16 -9.34
CA ASP A 27 3.62 -14.13 -8.76
C ASP A 27 4.10 -15.17 -9.78
N ARG A 28 3.20 -15.60 -10.66
CA ARG A 28 3.51 -16.53 -11.74
C ARG A 28 4.37 -15.88 -12.82
N ILE A 29 4.12 -14.62 -13.15
CA ILE A 29 4.91 -13.87 -14.14
C ILE A 29 6.32 -13.61 -13.62
N ASP A 30 6.48 -13.22 -12.36
CA ASP A 30 7.80 -12.97 -11.76
C ASP A 30 8.68 -14.23 -11.80
N ARG A 31 8.12 -15.39 -11.45
CA ARG A 31 8.84 -16.67 -11.57
C ARG A 31 9.16 -17.06 -13.00
N ALA A 32 8.27 -16.75 -13.94
CA ALA A 32 8.53 -17.00 -15.35
C ALA A 32 9.65 -16.09 -15.88
N LEU A 33 9.77 -14.84 -15.38
CA LEU A 33 10.89 -13.96 -15.70
C LEU A 33 12.20 -14.53 -15.15
N ASP A 34 12.22 -15.01 -13.90
CA ASP A 34 13.40 -15.68 -13.33
C ASP A 34 13.83 -16.89 -14.17
N GLU A 35 12.88 -17.69 -14.64
CA GLU A 35 13.16 -18.86 -15.50
C GLU A 35 13.84 -18.45 -16.81
N LEU A 36 13.34 -17.40 -17.47
CA LEU A 36 13.93 -16.89 -18.72
C LEU A 36 15.35 -16.35 -18.51
N LEU A 37 15.62 -15.77 -17.33
CA LEU A 37 16.92 -15.21 -16.98
C LEU A 37 17.96 -16.28 -16.60
N ARG A 38 17.57 -17.55 -16.41
CA ARG A 38 18.53 -18.64 -16.16
C ARG A 38 19.38 -19.00 -17.36
N ASN A 39 18.83 -18.89 -18.57
CA ASN A 39 19.51 -19.21 -19.83
C ASN A 39 19.35 -18.06 -20.84
N PRO A 40 19.90 -16.87 -20.54
CA PRO A 40 19.58 -15.66 -21.28
C PRO A 40 20.18 -15.62 -22.69
N SER A 41 21.21 -16.43 -22.97
CA SER A 41 21.90 -16.48 -24.27
C SER A 41 21.27 -17.44 -25.27
N ASP A 42 20.29 -18.25 -24.86
CA ASP A 42 19.71 -19.26 -25.73
C ASP A 42 18.83 -18.61 -26.81
N ALA A 43 19.22 -18.79 -28.07
CA ALA A 43 18.52 -18.24 -29.23
C ALA A 43 17.72 -19.31 -30.00
N SER A 44 17.79 -20.58 -29.60
CA SER A 44 17.21 -21.71 -30.35
C SER A 44 15.67 -21.73 -30.30
N THR A 45 15.09 -21.27 -29.19
CA THR A 45 13.64 -21.32 -28.97
C THR A 45 13.00 -19.94 -29.16
N PRO A 46 11.95 -19.82 -30.00
CA PRO A 46 11.26 -18.54 -30.21
C PRO A 46 10.53 -18.02 -28.96
N ALA A 47 10.39 -16.70 -28.88
CA ALA A 47 9.81 -16.01 -27.71
C ALA A 47 8.44 -16.56 -27.25
N PRO A 48 7.44 -16.84 -28.13
CA PRO A 48 6.14 -17.34 -27.67
C PRO A 48 6.20 -18.71 -26.98
N PHE A 49 7.09 -19.58 -27.44
CA PHE A 49 7.30 -20.90 -26.83
C PHE A 49 7.99 -20.77 -25.47
N ARG A 50 8.97 -19.86 -25.36
CA ARG A 50 9.63 -19.55 -24.09
C ARG A 50 8.65 -19.01 -23.05
N VAL A 51 7.80 -18.05 -23.43
CA VAL A 51 6.75 -17.51 -22.56
C VAL A 51 5.84 -18.63 -22.06
N ARG A 52 5.40 -19.53 -22.96
CA ARG A 52 4.52 -20.64 -22.60
C ARG A 52 5.19 -21.62 -21.63
N SER A 53 6.42 -22.03 -21.92
CA SER A 53 7.19 -22.96 -21.08
C SER A 53 7.50 -22.34 -19.72
N ALA A 54 8.01 -21.10 -19.66
CA ALA A 54 8.34 -20.42 -18.42
C ALA A 54 7.09 -20.23 -17.53
N MET A 55 5.95 -19.84 -18.10
CA MET A 55 4.69 -19.74 -17.37
C MET A 55 4.17 -21.12 -16.91
N GLY A 56 4.46 -22.20 -17.64
CA GLY A 56 4.17 -23.58 -17.26
C GLY A 56 4.98 -24.02 -16.04
N HIS A 57 6.30 -23.82 -16.08
CA HIS A 57 7.18 -24.14 -14.94
C HIS A 57 6.88 -23.28 -13.70
N ALA A 58 6.57 -22.00 -13.89
CA ALA A 58 6.13 -21.13 -12.80
C ALA A 58 4.83 -21.64 -12.15
N TYR A 59 3.89 -22.16 -12.94
CA TYR A 59 2.67 -22.79 -12.43
C TYR A 59 2.98 -24.05 -11.62
N GLU A 60 3.79 -24.97 -12.18
CA GLU A 60 4.17 -26.21 -11.48
C GLU A 60 4.87 -25.91 -10.14
N ALA A 61 5.75 -24.92 -10.12
CA ALA A 61 6.43 -24.49 -8.90
C ALA A 61 5.45 -23.92 -7.85
N LEU A 62 4.46 -23.14 -8.29
CA LEU A 62 3.42 -22.60 -7.43
C LEU A 62 2.51 -23.69 -6.86
N GLU A 63 2.08 -24.64 -7.68
CA GLU A 63 1.26 -25.77 -7.20
C GLU A 63 2.04 -26.65 -6.23
N ARG A 64 3.33 -26.91 -6.50
CA ARG A 64 4.19 -27.63 -5.55
C ARG A 64 4.36 -26.89 -4.22
N ARG A 65 4.34 -25.55 -4.21
CA ARG A 65 4.38 -24.81 -2.94
C ARG A 65 3.12 -25.02 -2.12
N LYS A 66 1.94 -25.05 -2.76
CA LYS A 66 0.68 -25.34 -2.08
C LYS A 66 0.67 -26.72 -1.45
N THR A 67 1.36 -27.70 -2.03
CA THR A 67 1.48 -29.04 -1.44
C THR A 67 2.46 -29.08 -0.26
N ILE A 68 3.56 -28.32 -0.33
CA ILE A 68 4.57 -28.22 0.75
C ILE A 68 4.06 -27.41 1.94
N ALA A 69 3.39 -26.29 1.67
CA ALA A 69 2.84 -25.37 2.65
C ALA A 69 1.36 -25.12 2.31
N PRO A 70 0.47 -26.04 2.73
CA PRO A 70 -0.96 -25.87 2.51
C PRO A 70 -1.45 -24.58 3.16
N SER A 71 -2.31 -23.83 2.47
CA SER A 71 -3.06 -22.75 3.08
C SER A 71 -4.05 -23.35 4.07
N ILE A 72 -3.71 -23.33 5.34
CA ILE A 72 -4.63 -23.71 6.42
C ILE A 72 -5.42 -22.45 6.77
N SER A 73 -6.74 -22.57 6.89
CA SER A 73 -7.52 -21.47 7.48
C SER A 73 -7.03 -21.28 8.90
N LEU A 74 -6.34 -20.16 9.12
CA LEU A 74 -6.08 -19.67 10.46
C LEU A 74 -7.46 -19.42 11.09
N GLY A 75 -7.78 -20.10 12.18
CA GLY A 75 -9.02 -19.83 12.93
C GLY A 75 -9.07 -18.36 13.37
N GLU A 76 -10.22 -17.85 13.82
CA GLU A 76 -10.39 -16.45 14.21
C GLU A 76 -9.31 -15.94 15.19
N GLU A 77 -8.74 -16.82 16.02
CA GLU A 77 -7.65 -16.54 16.96
C GLU A 77 -6.31 -16.18 16.29
N HIS A 78 -6.15 -16.51 15.01
CA HIS A 78 -4.96 -16.25 14.19
C HIS A 78 -5.33 -15.46 12.94
N ALA A 79 -6.52 -14.84 12.90
CA ALA A 79 -6.77 -13.77 11.94
C ALA A 79 -5.70 -12.71 12.21
N ASP A 80 -4.68 -12.73 11.37
CA ASP A 80 -3.66 -11.70 11.32
C ASP A 80 -4.46 -10.40 11.17
N HIS A 81 -4.62 -9.67 12.27
CA HIS A 81 -5.12 -8.32 12.26
C HIS A 81 -4.04 -7.57 11.50
N GLY A 82 -4.11 -7.62 10.17
CA GLY A 82 -3.04 -7.20 9.29
C GLY A 82 -2.53 -5.88 9.81
N ALA A 83 -1.22 -5.82 10.11
CA ALA A 83 -0.63 -4.70 10.81
C ALA A 83 -1.10 -3.42 10.10
N MET A 84 -2.03 -2.69 10.71
CA MET A 84 -2.46 -1.42 10.16
C MET A 84 -1.20 -0.59 10.12
N ASP A 85 -0.77 -0.23 8.91
CA ASP A 85 0.33 0.71 8.73
C ASP A 85 0.06 1.87 9.68
N HIS A 86 1.01 2.14 10.59
CA HIS A 86 0.85 3.19 11.59
C HIS A 86 0.58 4.56 10.94
N GLY A 87 0.92 4.73 9.65
CA GLY A 87 0.58 5.91 8.85
C GLY A 87 -0.86 5.94 8.31
N TYR A 88 -1.55 4.80 8.21
CA TYR A 88 -2.89 4.72 7.62
C TYR A 88 -3.94 5.58 8.37
N PRO A 89 -4.01 5.56 9.73
CA PRO A 89 -4.89 6.48 10.47
C PRO A 89 -4.57 7.95 10.22
N VAL A 90 -3.31 8.32 10.00
CA VAL A 90 -2.92 9.70 9.72
C VAL A 90 -3.50 10.14 8.37
N VAL A 91 -3.42 9.28 7.35
CA VAL A 91 -4.01 9.56 6.02
C VAL A 91 -5.52 9.77 6.14
N GLU A 92 -6.25 8.85 6.78
CA GLU A 92 -7.70 8.98 6.95
C GLU A 92 -8.10 10.26 7.70
N ILE A 93 -7.38 10.59 8.78
CA ILE A 93 -7.61 11.82 9.54
C ILE A 93 -7.34 13.05 8.66
N VAL A 94 -6.24 13.08 7.91
CA VAL A 94 -5.87 14.23 7.07
C VAL A 94 -6.87 14.41 5.92
N GLU A 95 -7.33 13.32 5.30
CA GLU A 95 -8.35 13.37 4.25
C GLU A 95 -9.70 13.86 4.80
N TRP A 96 -10.14 13.33 5.94
CA TRP A 96 -11.36 13.80 6.57
C TRP A 96 -11.28 15.28 6.94
N LEU A 97 -10.18 15.72 7.56
CA LEU A 97 -9.97 17.14 7.88
C LEU A 97 -10.02 18.04 6.65
N ARG A 98 -9.58 17.55 5.48
CA ARG A 98 -9.63 18.27 4.21
C ARG A 98 -11.06 18.39 3.67
N ALA A 99 -11.83 17.31 3.73
CA ALA A 99 -13.18 17.24 3.19
C ALA A 99 -14.24 17.87 4.09
N GLU A 100 -14.04 17.87 5.41
CA GLU A 100 -15.04 18.34 6.38
C GLU A 100 -15.23 19.88 6.31
N PRO A 101 -16.41 20.36 5.87
CA PRO A 101 -16.68 21.80 5.72
C PRO A 101 -16.80 22.54 7.05
N GLY A 102 -17.19 21.85 8.13
CA GLY A 102 -17.35 22.46 9.46
C GLY A 102 -16.04 22.89 10.12
N ILE A 103 -14.88 22.45 9.61
CA ILE A 103 -13.58 22.77 10.18
C ILE A 103 -13.00 24.03 9.52
N SER A 104 -12.73 25.04 10.34
CA SER A 104 -12.11 26.28 9.86
C SER A 104 -10.66 26.05 9.44
N HIS A 105 -10.12 26.92 8.58
CA HIS A 105 -8.74 26.81 8.12
C HIS A 105 -7.73 26.79 9.29
N ALA A 106 -7.90 27.66 10.29
CA ALA A 106 -7.03 27.68 11.46
C ALA A 106 -7.10 26.38 12.28
N GLN A 107 -8.30 25.80 12.44
CA GLN A 107 -8.46 24.50 13.10
C GLN A 107 -7.81 23.39 12.29
N ARG A 108 -7.95 23.41 10.97
CA ARG A 108 -7.34 22.43 10.05
C ARG A 108 -5.81 22.42 10.18
N VAL A 109 -5.18 23.60 10.19
CA VAL A 109 -3.73 23.74 10.37
C VAL A 109 -3.27 23.12 11.70
N VAL A 110 -3.97 23.42 12.80
CA VAL A 110 -3.63 22.86 14.12
C VAL A 110 -3.83 21.34 14.16
N LEU A 111 -4.95 20.83 13.64
CA LEU A 111 -5.28 19.41 13.69
C LEU A 111 -4.36 18.58 12.79
N GLN A 112 -3.97 19.10 11.63
CA GLN A 112 -3.00 18.45 10.75
C GLN A 112 -1.62 18.39 11.39
N ALA A 113 -1.14 19.49 12.01
CA ALA A 113 0.13 19.47 12.75
C ALA A 113 0.15 18.37 13.83
N LEU A 114 -0.94 18.26 14.61
CA LEU A 114 -1.08 17.21 15.63
C LEU A 114 -1.10 15.79 15.02
N ALA A 115 -1.70 15.61 13.84
CA ALA A 115 -1.73 14.31 13.15
C ALA A 115 -0.35 13.86 12.69
N HIS A 116 0.56 14.80 12.41
CA HIS A 116 1.96 14.54 12.05
C HIS A 116 2.90 14.45 13.27
N GLY A 117 2.36 14.52 14.49
CA GLY A 117 3.13 14.35 15.73
C GLY A 117 3.65 15.64 16.36
N ASP A 118 3.29 16.83 15.84
CA ASP A 118 3.62 18.09 16.51
C ASP A 118 2.91 18.17 17.87
N ASP A 119 3.58 18.76 18.85
CA ASP A 119 3.01 19.03 20.16
C ASP A 119 2.72 20.53 20.38
N ALA A 120 2.26 20.88 21.58
CA ALA A 120 1.92 22.26 21.91
C ALA A 120 3.14 23.20 21.95
N GLU A 121 4.33 22.68 22.24
CA GLU A 121 5.56 23.46 22.28
C GLU A 121 6.02 23.79 20.86
N THR A 122 6.02 22.78 19.99
CA THR A 122 6.33 22.92 18.57
C THR A 122 5.36 23.88 17.88
N LEU A 123 4.06 23.77 18.18
CA LEU A 123 3.05 24.69 17.65
C LEU A 123 3.19 26.12 18.19
N ALA A 124 3.53 26.27 19.47
CA ALA A 124 3.75 27.57 20.10
C ALA A 124 4.93 28.30 19.46
N ASP A 125 6.06 27.61 19.29
CA ASP A 125 7.26 28.15 18.64
C ASP A 125 6.98 28.56 17.19
N ARG A 126 6.37 27.66 16.41
CA ARG A 126 6.04 27.90 14.99
C ARG A 126 5.10 29.09 14.78
N GLN A 127 4.18 29.35 15.71
CA GLN A 127 3.19 30.42 15.61
C GLN A 127 3.56 31.68 16.40
N GLY A 128 4.69 31.68 17.11
CA GLY A 128 5.09 32.80 17.98
C GLY A 128 4.09 33.07 19.12
N LEU A 129 3.46 32.01 19.65
CA LEU A 129 2.43 32.10 20.70
C LEU A 129 2.93 31.49 22.01
N PRO A 130 2.43 31.92 23.18
CA PRO A 130 2.70 31.22 24.44
C PRO A 130 2.15 29.79 24.43
N VAL A 131 2.90 28.83 24.99
CA VAL A 131 2.49 27.41 25.10
C VAL A 131 1.08 27.21 25.69
N PRO A 132 0.66 27.94 26.75
CA PRO A 132 -0.72 27.83 27.26
C PRO A 132 -1.78 28.15 26.21
N ARG A 133 -1.50 29.12 25.33
CA ARG A 133 -2.41 29.52 24.26
C ARG A 133 -2.48 28.46 23.15
N ALA A 134 -1.35 27.85 22.79
CA ALA A 134 -1.31 26.72 21.87
C ALA A 134 -2.11 25.52 22.42
N ARG A 135 -1.94 25.18 23.71
CA ARG A 135 -2.72 24.12 24.39
C ARG A 135 -4.23 24.38 24.35
N GLU A 136 -4.63 25.63 24.57
CA GLU A 136 -6.02 26.03 24.50
C GLU A 136 -6.58 25.89 23.08
N GLN A 137 -5.85 26.36 22.06
CA GLN A 137 -6.24 26.22 20.65
C GLN A 137 -6.39 24.74 20.26
N ILE A 138 -5.41 23.89 20.63
CA ILE A 138 -5.45 22.44 20.43
C ILE A 138 -6.71 21.84 21.06
N SER A 139 -6.99 22.20 22.31
CA SER A 139 -8.14 21.67 23.05
C SER A 139 -9.46 22.05 22.40
N ARG A 140 -9.60 23.31 21.97
CA ARG A 140 -10.80 23.80 21.26
C ARG A 140 -10.96 23.14 19.89
N ALA A 141 -9.88 23.04 19.10
CA ALA A 141 -9.91 22.41 17.79
C ALA A 141 -10.28 20.92 17.89
N ARG A 142 -9.68 20.16 18.81
CA ARG A 142 -10.01 18.75 19.06
C ARG A 142 -11.45 18.57 19.49
N ARG A 143 -11.95 19.42 20.40
CA ARG A 143 -13.34 19.34 20.86
C ARG A 143 -14.31 19.53 19.69
N HIS A 144 -14.09 20.54 18.87
CA HIS A 144 -14.94 20.83 17.72
C HIS A 144 -14.90 19.68 16.69
N ALA A 145 -13.70 19.21 16.33
CA ALA A 145 -13.54 18.10 15.39
C ALA A 145 -14.25 16.82 15.87
N ARG A 146 -14.17 16.48 17.17
CA ARG A 146 -14.90 15.32 17.73
C ARG A 146 -16.41 15.46 17.62
N GLN A 147 -16.95 16.67 17.79
CA GLN A 147 -18.39 16.91 17.64
C GLN A 147 -18.84 16.69 16.19
N LEU A 148 -18.07 17.18 15.23
CA LEU A 148 -18.34 16.97 13.80
C LEU A 148 -18.22 15.49 13.42
N TRP A 149 -17.17 14.81 13.88
CA TRP A 149 -16.98 13.37 13.62
C TRP A 149 -18.13 12.53 14.20
N ALA A 150 -18.56 12.82 15.42
CA ALA A 150 -19.69 12.11 16.02
C ALA A 150 -21.00 12.32 15.24
N ALA A 151 -21.22 13.54 14.72
CA ALA A 151 -22.37 13.85 13.89
C ALA A 151 -22.32 13.15 12.52
N SER A 152 -21.14 13.01 11.91
CA SER A 152 -20.97 12.30 10.63
C SER A 152 -21.07 10.78 10.79
N ALA A 153 -20.52 10.22 11.86
CA ALA A 153 -20.54 8.77 12.13
C ALA A 153 -21.93 8.25 12.53
N GLY A 154 -22.79 9.10 13.11
CA GLY A 154 -24.18 8.75 13.42
C GLY A 154 -25.16 8.90 12.24
N ALA A 155 -24.69 9.37 11.09
CA ALA A 155 -25.48 9.56 9.87
C ALA A 155 -25.25 8.46 8.82
N ALA A 156 -24.38 7.48 9.11
CA ALA A 156 -24.10 6.29 8.31
C ALA A 156 -24.74 5.06 8.95
#